data_AF-A0A2N2AME8-F1
#
_entry.id   AF-A0A2N2AME8-F1
#
_cell.length_a   1.000
_cell.length_b   1.000
_cell.length_c   1.000
_cell.angle_alpha   90.00
_cell.angle_beta   90.00
_cell.angle_gamma   90.00
#
_symmetry.space_group_name_H-M   'P 1'
#
loop_
_entity.id
_entity.type
_entity.pdbx_description
1 polymer ?
#
loop_
_entity_poly.entity_id
_entity_poly.type
_entity_poly.pdbx_seq_one_letter_code
_entity_poly.pdbx_strand_id
1 'polypeptide(L)'
;MVRMSGSAKAAIYLSGARVRIERVLGAIRRQADQRKQSSFEWLHESLRTPVWDGEGCWLEISHPSAAQITQKLAVVANTHGVRAECFDGGRPSPGAEALRFPDEEVILTIARELKVNPKRFPNDVILRAKELMDYVLSGAPLRDLDGKWLHKDKSVLSLKLGRSYRMIFRRQRDGSLQYESVMSHETYNKAIC
;
A
#
# COMPACT_ATOMS: atom_id res chain seq x y z
N MET A 1 18.52 -18.35 -14.07
CA MET A 1 18.93 -17.15 -14.83
C MET A 1 17.78 -16.80 -15.76
N VAL A 2 17.11 -15.67 -15.52
CA VAL A 2 15.90 -15.29 -16.28
C VAL A 2 16.32 -14.57 -17.56
N ARG A 3 15.85 -15.05 -18.71
CA ARG A 3 15.98 -14.30 -19.97
C ARG A 3 14.87 -13.25 -20.01
N MET A 4 15.21 -12.03 -19.63
CA MET A 4 14.35 -10.88 -19.88
C MET A 4 14.20 -10.67 -21.39
N SER A 5 13.01 -10.26 -21.85
CA SER A 5 12.85 -9.82 -23.23
C SER A 5 13.79 -8.65 -23.54
N GLY A 6 14.31 -8.56 -24.78
CA GLY A 6 15.35 -7.59 -25.16
C GLY A 6 14.99 -6.10 -25.02
N SER A 7 13.73 -5.78 -24.68
CA SER A 7 13.23 -4.43 -24.43
C SER A 7 12.84 -4.16 -22.98
N ALA A 8 12.90 -5.16 -22.09
CA ALA A 8 12.58 -4.99 -20.68
C ALA A 8 13.78 -4.37 -19.95
N LYS A 9 13.51 -3.31 -19.17
CA LYS A 9 14.55 -2.61 -18.39
C LYS A 9 14.64 -3.15 -16.97
N ALA A 10 13.51 -3.56 -16.38
CA ALA A 10 13.47 -4.25 -15.08
C ALA A 10 12.40 -5.35 -15.10
N ALA A 11 12.46 -6.25 -14.12
CA ALA A 11 11.43 -7.24 -13.86
C ALA A 11 11.15 -7.33 -12.36
N ILE A 12 9.96 -7.79 -12.01
CA ILE A 12 9.62 -8.15 -10.63
C ILE A 12 9.04 -9.57 -10.63
N TYR A 13 9.53 -10.40 -9.72
CA TYR A 13 9.01 -11.72 -9.44
C TYR A 13 8.13 -11.68 -8.21
N LEU A 14 6.91 -12.18 -8.33
CA LEU A 14 5.94 -12.30 -7.26
C LEU A 14 5.81 -13.77 -6.88
N SER A 15 6.19 -14.14 -5.66
CA SER A 15 6.07 -15.51 -5.15
C SER A 15 5.02 -15.60 -4.04
N GLY A 16 4.27 -16.70 -4.05
CA GLY A 16 3.19 -16.96 -3.10
C GLY A 16 1.95 -17.57 -3.75
N ALA A 17 0.87 -17.70 -2.97
CA ALA A 17 -0.37 -18.28 -3.47
C ALA A 17 -0.93 -17.47 -4.65
N ARG A 18 -1.21 -18.14 -5.77
CA ARG A 18 -1.74 -17.54 -7.01
C ARG A 18 -2.89 -16.55 -6.78
N VAL A 19 -3.85 -16.91 -5.94
CA VAL A 19 -5.00 -16.04 -5.59
C VAL A 19 -4.56 -14.71 -4.97
N ARG A 20 -3.47 -14.68 -4.19
CA ARG A 20 -2.93 -13.45 -3.61
C ARG A 20 -2.18 -12.63 -4.66
N ILE A 21 -1.40 -13.28 -5.52
CA ILE A 21 -0.72 -12.63 -6.64
C ILE A 21 -1.75 -11.99 -7.59
N GLU A 22 -2.83 -12.69 -7.93
CA GLU A 22 -3.92 -12.13 -8.76
C GLU A 22 -4.62 -10.94 -8.09
N ARG A 23 -4.76 -10.93 -6.76
CA ARG A 23 -5.25 -9.75 -6.01
C ARG A 23 -4.29 -8.56 -6.13
N VAL A 24 -2.97 -8.80 -6.03
CA VAL A 24 -1.93 -7.79 -6.23
C VAL A 24 -2.01 -7.20 -7.63
N LEU A 25 -2.04 -8.06 -8.66
CA LEU A 25 -2.19 -7.63 -10.05
C LEU A 25 -3.48 -6.80 -10.26
N GLY A 26 -4.59 -7.23 -9.66
CA GLY A 26 -5.84 -6.49 -9.68
C GLY A 26 -5.77 -5.15 -8.94
N ALA A 27 -5.03 -5.05 -7.83
CA ALA A 27 -4.84 -3.82 -7.08
C ALA A 27 -3.98 -2.82 -7.88
N ILE A 28 -2.91 -3.29 -8.50
CA ILE A 28 -2.05 -2.50 -9.38
C ILE A 28 -2.85 -1.93 -10.54
N ARG A 29 -3.66 -2.76 -11.23
CA ARG A 29 -4.54 -2.31 -12.32
C ARG A 29 -5.55 -1.26 -11.86
N ARG A 30 -6.25 -1.50 -10.74
CA ARG A 30 -7.21 -0.53 -10.19
C ARG A 30 -6.55 0.81 -9.81
N GLN A 31 -5.32 0.78 -9.30
CA GLN A 31 -4.58 2.01 -8.99
C GLN A 31 -4.19 2.78 -10.26
N ALA A 32 -3.82 2.07 -11.33
CA ALA A 32 -3.58 2.67 -12.64
C ALA A 32 -4.86 3.31 -13.21
N ASP A 33 -6.01 2.63 -13.10
CA ASP A 33 -7.30 3.10 -13.63
C ASP A 33 -7.88 4.32 -12.87
N GLN A 34 -7.70 4.38 -11.53
CA GLN A 34 -8.32 5.41 -10.70
C GLN A 34 -7.58 6.77 -10.72
N ARG A 35 -6.38 6.85 -11.30
CA ARG A 35 -5.56 8.07 -11.31
C ARG A 35 -5.22 8.51 -12.74
N LYS A 36 -6.18 9.10 -13.45
CA LYS A 36 -5.97 9.86 -14.70
C LYS A 36 -5.15 11.15 -14.53
N GLN A 37 -4.30 11.27 -13.51
CA GLN A 37 -3.62 12.54 -13.19
C GLN A 37 -2.26 12.46 -12.45
N SER A 38 -1.66 11.29 -12.20
CA SER A 38 -0.27 11.28 -11.68
C SER A 38 0.47 9.97 -11.95
N SER A 39 1.69 10.09 -12.48
CA SER A 39 2.83 9.17 -12.33
C SER A 39 2.61 7.67 -12.55
N PHE A 40 1.48 7.22 -13.09
CA PHE A 40 1.08 5.82 -13.18
C PHE A 40 0.24 5.48 -14.44
N GLU A 41 -0.08 6.44 -15.31
CA GLU A 41 -0.67 6.16 -16.64
C GLU A 41 0.18 5.15 -17.43
N TRP A 42 1.50 5.21 -17.27
CA TRP A 42 2.44 4.29 -17.91
C TRP A 42 2.36 2.85 -17.38
N LEU A 43 1.76 2.55 -16.21
CA LEU A 43 1.66 1.17 -15.70
C LEU A 43 0.90 0.27 -16.66
N HIS A 44 -0.12 0.81 -17.32
CA HIS A 44 -0.99 0.04 -18.22
C HIS A 44 -0.30 -0.33 -19.54
N GLU A 45 0.60 0.54 -20.03
CA GLU A 45 1.36 0.33 -21.27
C GLU A 45 2.70 -0.38 -21.02
N SER A 46 3.28 -0.22 -19.82
CA SER A 46 4.63 -0.71 -19.49
C SER A 46 4.65 -2.10 -18.87
N LEU A 47 3.54 -2.56 -18.29
CA LEU A 47 3.41 -3.90 -17.75
C LEU A 47 3.10 -4.89 -18.86
N ARG A 48 4.06 -5.75 -19.17
CA ARG A 48 3.80 -6.89 -20.05
C ARG A 48 2.88 -7.89 -19.37
N THR A 49 2.27 -8.75 -20.18
CA THR A 49 1.44 -9.86 -19.71
C THR A 49 2.19 -10.65 -18.65
N PRO A 50 1.58 -10.89 -17.47
CA PRO A 50 2.22 -11.65 -16.41
C PRO A 50 2.57 -13.07 -16.90
N VAL A 51 3.80 -13.51 -16.65
CA VAL A 51 4.28 -14.84 -17.04
C VAL A 51 4.35 -15.72 -15.80
N TRP A 52 3.59 -16.82 -15.81
CA TRP A 52 3.52 -17.76 -14.68
C TRP A 52 4.48 -18.93 -14.90
N ASP A 53 5.24 -19.30 -13.89
CA ASP A 53 6.17 -20.44 -13.90
C ASP A 53 5.74 -21.58 -12.96
N GLY A 54 4.57 -21.46 -12.33
CA GLY A 54 4.02 -22.46 -11.41
C GLY A 54 4.29 -22.18 -9.94
N GLU A 55 5.38 -21.48 -9.61
CA GLU A 55 5.72 -21.09 -8.24
C GLU A 55 5.40 -19.60 -7.96
N GLY A 56 5.32 -18.81 -9.02
CA GLY A 56 5.02 -17.39 -8.94
C GLY A 56 4.70 -16.79 -10.29
N CYS A 57 4.94 -15.48 -10.37
CA CYS A 57 4.60 -14.67 -11.52
C CYS A 57 5.67 -13.62 -11.79
N TRP A 58 6.12 -13.56 -13.04
CA TRP A 58 7.01 -12.53 -13.54
C TRP A 58 6.21 -11.38 -14.17
N LEU A 59 6.64 -10.16 -13.87
CA LEU A 59 6.19 -8.94 -14.53
C LEU A 59 7.39 -8.20 -15.08
N GLU A 60 7.48 -8.12 -16.41
CA GLU A 60 8.49 -7.31 -17.09
C GLU A 60 8.01 -5.88 -17.30
N ILE A 61 8.95 -4.93 -17.15
CA ILE A 61 8.67 -3.50 -17.21
C ILE A 61 9.57 -2.85 -18.25
N SER A 62 8.94 -2.33 -19.30
CA SER A 62 9.62 -1.62 -20.40
C SER A 62 9.43 -0.10 -20.26
N HIS A 63 9.98 0.48 -19.19
CA HIS A 63 9.87 1.92 -18.91
C HIS A 63 11.21 2.54 -18.47
N PRO A 64 11.53 3.81 -18.80
CA PRO A 64 12.76 4.48 -18.34
C PRO A 64 12.96 4.44 -16.82
N SER A 65 11.88 4.51 -16.05
CA SER A 65 11.89 4.45 -14.57
C SER A 65 11.69 3.04 -14.00
N ALA A 66 11.90 1.97 -14.76
CA ALA A 66 11.53 0.60 -14.39
C ALA A 66 12.03 0.14 -13.00
N ALA A 67 13.19 0.60 -12.55
CA ALA A 67 13.70 0.32 -11.20
C ALA A 67 12.80 0.92 -10.09
N GLN A 68 12.39 2.19 -10.20
CA GLN A 68 11.48 2.81 -9.23
C GLN A 68 10.09 2.16 -9.25
N ILE A 69 9.70 1.66 -10.42
CA ILE A 69 8.42 1.00 -10.63
C ILE A 69 8.40 -0.35 -9.94
N THR A 70 9.39 -1.20 -10.19
CA THR A 70 9.51 -2.50 -9.52
C THR A 70 9.55 -2.35 -8.01
N GLN A 71 10.25 -1.33 -7.48
CA GLN A 71 10.22 -1.01 -6.05
C GLN A 71 8.80 -0.67 -5.53
N LYS A 72 8.06 0.20 -6.22
CA LYS A 72 6.66 0.51 -5.84
C LYS A 72 5.75 -0.71 -5.92
N LEU A 73 5.91 -1.52 -6.95
CA LEU A 73 5.15 -2.77 -7.12
C LEU A 73 5.48 -3.78 -6.04
N ALA A 74 6.74 -3.86 -5.62
CA ALA A 74 7.15 -4.69 -4.50
C ALA A 74 6.46 -4.24 -3.21
N VAL A 75 6.38 -2.94 -2.92
CA VAL A 75 5.59 -2.42 -1.79
C VAL A 75 4.12 -2.88 -1.87
N VAL A 76 3.48 -2.78 -3.04
CA VAL A 76 2.09 -3.21 -3.20
C VAL A 76 1.93 -4.74 -3.03
N ALA A 77 2.80 -5.53 -3.65
CA ALA A 77 2.80 -6.99 -3.51
C ALA A 77 2.93 -7.41 -2.04
N ASN A 78 3.92 -6.80 -1.38
CA ASN A 78 4.17 -6.94 0.03
C ASN A 78 2.92 -6.62 0.84
N THR A 79 2.25 -5.49 0.60
CA THR A 79 1.00 -5.13 1.33
C THR A 79 -0.08 -6.20 1.25
N HIS A 80 -0.04 -7.09 0.27
CA HIS A 80 -1.00 -8.18 0.13
C HIS A 80 -0.43 -9.55 0.53
N GLY A 81 0.69 -9.57 1.25
CA GLY A 81 1.36 -10.77 1.73
C GLY A 81 1.90 -11.64 0.59
N VAL A 82 2.34 -11.00 -0.49
CA VAL A 82 3.02 -11.62 -1.63
C VAL A 82 4.46 -11.15 -1.61
N ARG A 83 5.40 -12.10 -1.64
CA ARG A 83 6.83 -11.77 -1.66
C ARG A 83 7.18 -11.25 -3.05
N ALA A 84 7.95 -10.17 -3.08
CA ALA A 84 8.39 -9.54 -4.31
C ALA A 84 9.91 -9.47 -4.38
N GLU A 85 10.47 -9.80 -5.54
CA GLU A 85 11.89 -9.68 -5.84
C GLU A 85 12.08 -8.83 -7.10
N CYS A 86 12.85 -7.76 -7.00
CA CYS A 86 13.10 -6.84 -8.11
C CYS A 86 14.39 -7.20 -8.84
N PHE A 87 14.38 -7.08 -10.17
CA PHE A 87 15.50 -7.38 -11.05
C PHE A 87 15.75 -6.22 -12.02
N ASP A 88 17.01 -5.86 -12.20
CA ASP A 88 17.49 -4.88 -13.19
C ASP A 88 18.50 -5.56 -14.11
N GLY A 89 18.24 -5.53 -15.42
CA GLY A 89 19.08 -6.23 -16.41
C GLY A 89 19.30 -7.73 -16.12
N GLY A 90 18.32 -8.41 -15.52
CA GLY A 90 18.38 -9.83 -15.17
C GLY A 90 19.13 -10.16 -13.89
N ARG A 91 19.59 -9.15 -13.14
CA ARG A 91 20.25 -9.32 -11.83
C ARG A 91 19.33 -8.82 -10.71
N PRO A 92 19.34 -9.44 -9.52
CA PRO A 92 18.62 -8.90 -8.36
C PRO A 92 19.05 -7.46 -8.10
N SER A 93 18.08 -6.54 -8.00
CA SER A 93 18.37 -5.14 -7.71
C SER A 93 18.76 -4.98 -6.23
N PRO A 94 19.88 -4.31 -5.91
CA PRO A 94 20.19 -3.94 -4.53
C PRO A 94 19.06 -3.06 -3.98
N GLY A 95 18.45 -3.48 -2.86
CA GLY A 95 17.28 -2.82 -2.28
C GLY A 95 16.02 -3.67 -2.24
N ALA A 96 15.98 -4.84 -2.92
CA ALA A 96 14.91 -5.82 -2.73
C ALA A 96 14.88 -6.38 -1.29
N GLU A 97 16.03 -6.48 -0.62
CA GLU A 97 16.12 -6.89 0.78
C GLU A 97 15.53 -5.89 1.78
N ALA A 98 15.48 -4.60 1.41
CA ALA A 98 14.93 -3.52 2.26
C ALA A 98 13.39 -3.41 2.16
N LEU A 99 12.80 -4.10 1.19
CA LEU A 99 11.36 -4.21 0.99
C LEU A 99 10.85 -5.54 1.56
N ARG A 100 11.35 -5.98 2.71
CA ARG A 100 10.69 -7.06 3.46
C ARG A 100 9.43 -6.49 4.09
N PHE A 101 8.38 -7.30 4.12
CA PHE A 101 7.28 -7.01 5.02
C PHE A 101 7.85 -6.90 6.43
N PRO A 102 7.43 -5.90 7.22
CA PRO A 102 7.74 -5.93 8.64
C PRO A 102 7.36 -7.32 9.16
N ASP A 103 8.32 -7.98 9.82
CA ASP A 103 8.10 -9.32 10.36
C ASP A 103 6.84 -9.31 11.23
N GLU A 104 6.21 -10.47 11.43
CA GLU A 104 4.94 -10.57 12.16
C GLU A 104 4.99 -9.83 13.51
N GLU A 105 6.13 -9.86 14.19
CA GLU A 105 6.40 -9.12 15.42
C GLU A 105 6.25 -7.59 15.27
N VAL A 106 6.70 -7.01 14.17
CA VAL A 106 6.56 -5.58 13.88
C VAL A 106 5.09 -5.24 13.62
N ILE A 107 4.37 -6.07 12.87
CA ILE A 107 2.92 -5.88 12.64
C ILE A 107 2.16 -5.95 13.97
N LEU A 108 2.49 -6.93 14.83
CA LEU A 108 1.90 -7.05 16.16
C LEU A 108 2.21 -5.83 17.03
N THR A 109 3.42 -5.28 16.93
CA THR A 109 3.82 -4.06 17.65
C THR A 109 3.00 -2.85 17.20
N ILE A 110 2.89 -2.63 15.88
CA ILE A 110 2.08 -1.55 15.31
C ILE A 110 0.61 -1.73 15.68
N ALA A 111 0.09 -2.96 15.62
CA ALA A 111 -1.30 -3.24 15.97
C ALA A 111 -1.60 -2.90 17.44
N ARG A 112 -0.65 -3.14 18.36
CA ARG A 112 -0.77 -2.72 19.77
C ARG A 112 -0.76 -1.20 19.91
N GLU A 113 0.13 -0.51 19.21
CA GLU A 113 0.21 0.96 19.21
C GLU A 113 -1.11 1.59 18.74
N LEU A 114 -1.66 1.07 17.64
CA LEU A 114 -2.95 1.45 17.07
C LEU A 114 -4.15 0.88 17.83
N LYS A 115 -3.93 0.08 18.89
CA LYS A 115 -4.99 -0.57 19.67
C LYS A 115 -6.00 -1.35 18.81
N VAL A 116 -5.53 -1.99 17.74
CA VAL A 116 -6.34 -2.82 16.83
C VAL A 116 -6.02 -4.29 16.99
N ASN A 117 -7.00 -5.15 16.68
CA ASN A 117 -6.78 -6.59 16.65
C ASN A 117 -6.26 -7.01 15.25
N PRO A 118 -5.02 -7.50 15.12
CA PRO A 118 -4.43 -7.86 13.83
C PRO A 118 -5.15 -9.03 13.13
N LYS A 119 -5.95 -9.82 13.86
CA LYS A 119 -6.81 -10.85 13.25
C LYS A 119 -8.07 -10.28 12.58
N ARG A 120 -8.44 -9.05 12.91
CA ARG A 120 -9.65 -8.37 12.40
C ARG A 120 -9.33 -7.26 11.40
N PHE A 121 -8.11 -6.75 11.41
CA PHE A 121 -7.64 -5.72 10.50
C PHE A 121 -6.60 -6.31 9.56
N PRO A 122 -6.78 -6.17 8.23
CA PRO A 122 -5.76 -6.56 7.26
C PRO A 122 -4.42 -5.86 7.51
N ASN A 123 -3.31 -6.56 7.27
CA ASN A 123 -1.97 -6.02 7.54
C ASN A 123 -1.68 -4.71 6.77
N ASP A 124 -2.14 -4.60 5.53
CA ASP A 124 -2.06 -3.35 4.74
C ASP A 124 -2.78 -2.17 5.42
N VAL A 125 -3.92 -2.43 6.05
CA VAL A 125 -4.67 -1.42 6.80
C VAL A 125 -3.89 -0.99 8.04
N ILE A 126 -3.27 -1.93 8.76
CA ILE A 126 -2.47 -1.66 9.96
C ILE A 126 -1.24 -0.82 9.61
N LEU A 127 -0.50 -1.22 8.56
CA LEU A 127 0.68 -0.49 8.10
C LEU A 127 0.31 0.90 7.59
N ARG A 128 -0.75 1.00 6.77
CA ARG A 128 -1.21 2.29 6.26
C ARG A 128 -1.68 3.21 7.38
N ALA A 129 -2.32 2.67 8.41
CA ALA A 129 -2.73 3.45 9.57
C ALA A 129 -1.53 4.00 10.32
N LYS A 130 -0.45 3.23 10.48
CA LYS A 130 0.80 3.70 11.09
C LYS A 130 1.44 4.83 10.29
N GLU A 131 1.57 4.65 8.97
CA GLU A 131 2.10 5.70 8.09
C GLU A 131 1.31 7.01 8.20
N LEU A 132 -0.02 6.93 8.19
CA LEU A 132 -0.87 8.12 8.34
C LEU A 132 -0.78 8.71 9.74
N MET A 133 -0.67 7.88 10.78
CA MET A 133 -0.45 8.33 12.15
C MET A 133 0.79 9.19 12.25
N ASP A 134 1.93 8.65 11.79
CA ASP A 134 3.21 9.33 11.89
C ASP A 134 3.22 10.60 11.05
N TYR A 135 2.62 10.57 9.85
CA TYR A 135 2.48 11.74 8.99
C TYR A 135 1.68 12.86 9.69
N VAL A 136 0.51 12.54 10.24
CA VAL A 136 -0.35 13.53 10.91
C VAL A 136 0.31 14.07 12.18
N LEU A 137 0.89 13.20 13.00
CA LEU A 137 1.52 13.59 14.26
C LEU A 137 2.82 14.39 14.05
N SER A 138 3.48 14.25 12.89
CA SER A 138 4.61 15.11 12.52
C SER A 138 4.23 16.56 12.20
N GLY A 139 2.92 16.87 12.13
CA GLY A 139 2.42 18.19 11.76
C GLY A 139 2.42 18.45 10.25
N ALA A 140 2.58 17.42 9.43
CA ALA A 140 2.61 17.55 7.99
C ALA A 140 1.27 18.06 7.41
N PRO A 141 1.29 18.77 6.26
CA PRO A 141 0.07 19.33 5.67
C PRO A 141 -0.97 18.27 5.30
N LEU A 142 -2.18 18.41 5.81
CA LEU A 142 -3.25 17.43 5.59
C LEU A 142 -3.92 17.52 4.21
N ARG A 143 -3.55 18.51 3.38
CA ARG A 143 -4.24 18.82 2.11
C ARG A 143 -4.19 17.68 1.10
N ASP A 144 -3.13 16.87 1.16
CA ASP A 144 -2.90 15.75 0.24
C ASP A 144 -3.52 14.43 0.76
N LEU A 145 -4.11 14.44 1.95
CA LEU A 145 -4.76 13.27 2.53
C LEU A 145 -6.22 13.22 2.08
N ASP A 146 -6.70 12.04 1.69
CA ASP A 146 -8.13 11.79 1.43
C ASP A 146 -8.90 11.73 2.76
N GLY A 147 -8.99 12.90 3.39
CA GLY A 147 -9.54 13.13 4.72
C GLY A 147 -10.78 14.02 4.68
N LYS A 148 -11.74 13.71 5.53
CA LYS A 148 -12.98 14.46 5.66
C LYS A 148 -13.19 14.89 7.10
N TRP A 149 -13.33 16.20 7.32
CA TRP A 149 -13.89 16.75 8.55
C TRP A 149 -15.38 16.44 8.62
N LEU A 150 -15.84 15.92 9.75
CA LEU A 150 -17.24 15.54 9.87
C LEU A 150 -18.14 16.77 9.85
N HIS A 151 -19.37 16.56 9.39
CA HIS A 151 -20.34 17.65 9.35
C HIS A 151 -20.86 17.99 10.74
N LYS A 152 -21.26 16.98 11.52
CA LYS A 152 -21.83 17.12 12.87
C LYS A 152 -20.82 17.58 13.91
N ASP A 153 -19.56 17.12 13.79
CA ASP A 153 -18.48 17.49 14.69
C ASP A 153 -17.23 17.88 13.89
N LYS A 154 -17.03 19.19 13.70
CA LYS A 154 -15.90 19.74 12.95
C LYS A 154 -14.56 19.58 13.69
N SER A 155 -14.56 19.11 14.94
CA SER A 155 -13.33 18.73 15.63
C SER A 155 -12.81 17.36 15.19
N VAL A 156 -13.61 16.57 14.48
CA VAL A 156 -13.21 15.20 14.10
C VAL A 156 -12.83 15.12 12.63
N LEU A 157 -11.64 14.58 12.38
CA LEU A 157 -11.11 14.26 11.07
C LEU A 157 -11.17 12.75 10.84
N SER A 158 -11.78 12.34 9.73
CA SER A 158 -11.80 10.95 9.28
C SER A 158 -10.93 10.78 8.04
N LEU A 159 -9.88 9.96 8.13
CA LEU A 159 -9.01 9.60 7.01
C LEU A 159 -9.37 8.21 6.48
N LYS A 160 -9.32 8.03 5.16
CA LYS A 160 -9.53 6.71 4.55
C LYS A 160 -8.27 5.84 4.66
N LEU A 161 -8.44 4.61 5.15
CA LEU A 161 -7.42 3.54 5.10
C LEU A 161 -7.69 2.53 3.97
N GLY A 162 -8.62 2.87 3.07
CA GLY A 162 -9.15 1.98 2.04
C GLY A 162 -10.66 2.14 1.89
N ARG A 163 -11.32 1.15 1.28
CA ARG A 163 -12.78 1.19 1.08
C ARG A 163 -13.54 1.01 2.39
N SER A 164 -13.09 0.08 3.23
CA SER A 164 -13.86 -0.41 4.37
C SER A 164 -13.37 0.07 5.74
N TYR A 165 -12.29 0.85 5.80
CA TYR A 165 -11.67 1.27 7.05
C TYR A 165 -11.39 2.78 7.08
N ARG A 166 -11.49 3.34 8.28
CA ARG A 166 -11.27 4.75 8.57
C ARG A 166 -10.37 4.89 9.78
N MET A 167 -9.52 5.89 9.74
CA MET A 167 -8.73 6.35 10.88
C MET A 167 -9.30 7.67 11.37
N ILE A 168 -9.46 7.81 12.68
CA ILE A 168 -10.10 8.96 13.30
C ILE A 168 -9.08 9.73 14.11
N PHE A 169 -9.08 11.04 13.90
CA PHE A 169 -8.36 12.00 14.71
C PHE A 169 -9.32 13.03 15.27
N ARG A 170 -9.01 13.52 16.47
CA ARG A 170 -9.74 14.61 17.11
C ARG A 170 -8.84 15.82 17.30
N ARG A 171 -9.34 16.96 16.89
CA ARG A 171 -8.69 18.26 17.07
C ARG A 171 -8.83 18.68 18.53
N GLN A 172 -7.70 18.94 19.15
CA GLN A 172 -7.60 19.44 20.50
C GLN A 172 -7.79 20.96 20.52
N ARG A 173 -7.94 21.53 21.73
CA ARG A 173 -8.15 22.98 21.92
C ARG A 173 -6.98 23.82 21.42
N ASP A 174 -5.77 23.29 21.49
CA ASP A 174 -4.55 23.92 20.96
C ASP A 174 -4.44 23.83 19.42
N GLY A 175 -5.43 23.19 18.77
CA GLY A 175 -5.49 23.01 17.34
C GLY A 175 -4.74 21.77 16.82
N SER A 176 -4.00 21.05 17.67
CA SER A 176 -3.30 19.80 17.32
C SER A 176 -4.29 18.66 17.05
N LEU A 177 -3.85 17.65 16.31
CA LEU A 177 -4.63 16.44 16.06
C LEU A 177 -4.12 15.30 16.94
N GLN A 178 -5.05 14.68 17.66
CA GLN A 178 -4.78 13.48 18.43
C GLN A 178 -5.38 12.27 17.73
N TYR A 179 -4.61 11.20 17.62
CA TYR A 179 -5.12 9.91 17.17
C TYR A 179 -6.17 9.39 18.17
N GLU A 180 -7.34 8.99 17.66
CA GLU A 180 -8.43 8.44 18.48
C GLU A 180 -8.57 6.92 18.26
N SER A 181 -8.76 6.49 17.01
CA SER A 181 -8.97 5.07 16.71
C SER A 181 -8.88 4.72 15.22
N VAL A 182 -8.76 3.43 14.93
CA VAL A 182 -9.01 2.84 13.61
C VAL A 182 -10.26 1.97 13.68
N MET A 183 -11.16 2.13 12.72
CA MET A 183 -12.46 1.44 12.72
C MET A 183 -12.92 1.04 11.33
N SER A 184 -13.77 0.03 11.26
CA SER A 184 -14.47 -0.33 10.03
C SER A 184 -15.50 0.74 9.67
N HIS A 185 -15.89 0.77 8.40
CA HIS A 185 -16.91 1.69 7.90
C HIS A 185 -18.26 1.51 8.60
N GLU A 186 -18.62 0.28 8.96
CA GLU A 186 -19.85 -0.01 9.70
C GLU A 186 -19.83 0.57 11.11
N THR A 187 -18.74 0.37 11.85
CA THR A 187 -18.58 0.94 13.19
C THR A 187 -18.55 2.47 13.14
N TYR A 188 -17.86 3.02 12.14
CA TYR A 188 -17.80 4.46 11.90
C TYR A 188 -19.18 5.07 11.65
N ASN A 189 -20.01 4.45 10.80
CA ASN A 189 -21.34 4.97 10.52
C ASN A 189 -22.27 4.90 11.74
N LYS A 190 -22.06 3.95 12.67
CA LYS A 190 -22.86 3.82 13.90
C LYS A 190 -22.42 4.76 15.01
N ALA A 191 -21.12 5.01 15.15
CA ALA A 191 -20.57 5.75 16.27
C ALA A 191 -20.43 7.25 16.01
N ILE A 192 -20.29 7.66 14.74
CA ILE A 192 -19.76 8.97 14.37
C ILE A 192 -20.63 9.72 13.34
N CYS A 193 -21.38 9.00 12.48
CA CYS A 193 -22.34 9.60 11.54
C CYS A 193 -23.73 9.72 12.14
#